data_AF-A0A3C1YYX2-F1
#
_entry.id   AF-A0A3C1YYX2-F1
#
_cell.length_a   1.000
_cell.length_b   1.000
_cell.length_c   1.000
_cell.angle_alpha   90.00
_cell.angle_beta   90.00
_cell.angle_gamma   90.00
#
_symmetry.space_group_name_H-M   'P 1'
#
loop_
_entity.id
_entity.type
_entity.pdbx_description
1 polymer ?
#
loop_
_entity_poly.entity_id
_entity_poly.type
_entity_poly.pdbx_seq_one_letter_code
_entity_poly.pdbx_strand_id
1 'polypeptide(L)' 'MKACNADADAKGLNGDGKGDERKAFMNACRSARPAKAAAGASQPNKMPTCNKEAKTKNLAGDERKTLMKSCLSN' A
#
# COMPACT_ATOMS: atom_id res chain seq x y z
N MET A 1 3.06 -3.70 11.84
CA MET A 1 2.06 -4.76 11.54
C MET A 1 1.76 -5.64 12.75
N LYS A 2 2.74 -6.28 13.41
CA LYS A 2 2.50 -7.18 14.57
C LYS A 2 1.73 -6.53 15.73
N ALA A 3 2.03 -5.27 16.06
CA ALA A 3 1.30 -4.52 17.08
C ALA A 3 -0.18 -4.30 16.69
N CYS A 4 -0.45 -3.76 15.49
CA CYS A 4 -1.82 -3.62 14.99
C CYS A 4 -2.59 -4.95 14.95
N ASN A 5 -1.91 -6.07 14.67
CA ASN A 5 -2.51 -7.40 14.69
C ASN A 5 -2.90 -7.86 16.09
N ALA A 6 -2.09 -7.55 17.11
CA ALA A 6 -2.45 -7.77 18.52
C ALA A 6 -3.57 -6.84 18.98
N ASP A 7 -3.55 -5.57 18.57
CA ASP A 7 -4.63 -4.62 18.85
C ASP A 7 -5.96 -5.06 18.21
N ALA A 8 -5.92 -5.70 17.03
CA ALA A 8 -7.10 -6.25 16.37
C ALA A 8 -7.65 -7.50 17.08
N ASP A 9 -6.76 -8.34 17.61
CA ASP A 9 -7.13 -9.51 18.42
C ASP A 9 -7.79 -9.09 19.73
N ALA A 10 -7.20 -8.10 20.42
CA ALA A 10 -7.77 -7.49 21.63
C ALA A 10 -9.14 -6.83 21.37
N LYS A 11 -9.39 -6.34 20.15
CA LYS A 11 -10.71 -5.84 19.71
C LYS A 11 -11.66 -6.93 19.22
N GLY A 12 -11.26 -8.20 19.27
CA GLY A 12 -12.08 -9.34 18.85
C GLY A 12 -12.37 -9.35 17.34
N LEU A 13 -11.49 -8.77 16.52
CA LEU A 13 -11.66 -8.64 15.07
C LEU A 13 -11.14 -9.86 14.27
N ASN A 14 -10.71 -10.94 14.95
CA ASN A 14 -10.19 -12.17 14.32
C ASN A 14 -11.23 -13.29 14.15
N GLY A 15 -12.51 -12.99 14.36
CA GLY A 15 -13.61 -13.94 14.13
C GLY A 15 -14.10 -13.98 12.68
N ASP A 16 -14.76 -15.08 12.33
CA ASP A 16 -15.40 -15.26 11.03
C ASP A 16 -16.49 -14.17 10.82
N GLY A 17 -16.46 -13.49 9.67
CA GLY A 17 -17.34 -12.35 9.36
C GLY A 17 -16.81 -10.96 9.72
N LYS A 18 -15.74 -10.83 10.50
CA LYS A 18 -15.16 -9.52 10.91
C LYS A 18 -14.00 -9.03 10.04
N GLY A 19 -13.85 -9.64 8.85
CA GLY A 19 -12.75 -9.37 7.93
C GLY A 19 -12.71 -7.93 7.43
N ASP A 20 -13.88 -7.31 7.22
CA ASP A 20 -13.97 -5.93 6.75
C ASP A 20 -13.63 -4.93 7.87
N GLU A 21 -14.19 -5.10 9.08
CA GLU A 21 -13.80 -4.28 10.23
C GLU A 21 -12.32 -4.45 10.59
N ARG A 22 -11.78 -5.67 10.49
CA ARG A 22 -10.34 -5.92 10.67
C ARG A 22 -9.51 -5.18 9.64
N LYS A 23 -9.94 -5.16 8.37
CA LYS A 23 -9.24 -4.44 7.30
C LYS A 23 -9.29 -2.93 7.49
N ALA A 24 -10.46 -2.38 7.85
CA ALA A 24 -10.61 -0.98 8.19
C ALA A 24 -9.73 -0.60 9.40
N PHE A 25 -9.74 -1.44 10.44
CA PHE A 25 -8.92 -1.25 11.63
C PHE A 25 -7.41 -1.36 11.33
N MET A 26 -6.97 -2.32 10.51
CA MET A 26 -5.57 -2.41 10.10
C MET A 26 -5.12 -1.18 9.33
N ASN A 27 -5.99 -0.65 8.45
CA ASN A 27 -5.67 0.53 7.66
C ASN A 27 -5.63 1.78 8.56
N ALA A 28 -6.59 1.93 9.46
CA ALA A 28 -6.62 3.00 10.45
C ALA A 28 -5.44 2.90 11.43
N CYS A 29 -5.11 1.72 11.96
CA CYS A 29 -3.97 1.51 12.86
C CYS A 29 -2.64 1.80 12.17
N ARG A 30 -2.48 1.39 10.91
CA ARG A 30 -1.29 1.71 10.10
C ARG A 30 -1.21 3.20 9.74
N SER A 31 -2.35 3.88 9.66
CA SER A 31 -2.41 5.32 9.39
C SER A 31 -2.19 6.17 10.65
N ALA A 32 -2.69 5.71 11.80
CA ALA A 32 -2.61 6.40 13.09
C ALA A 32 -1.29 6.14 13.84
N ARG A 33 -0.66 4.98 13.60
CA ARG A 33 0.70 4.69 14.06
C ARG A 33 1.61 4.70 12.84
N PRO A 34 2.44 5.73 12.63
CA PRO A 34 3.59 5.60 11.75
C PRO A 34 4.64 4.70 12.42
N ALA A 35 4.25 3.48 12.77
CA ALA A 35 5.15 2.45 13.27
C ALA A 35 5.85 1.85 12.06
N LYS A 36 6.87 2.56 11.57
CA LYS A 36 8.09 1.95 11.02
C LYS A 36 7.79 0.80 10.04
N ALA A 37 6.89 1.03 9.10
CA ALA A 37 6.84 0.34 7.81
C ALA A 37 7.45 1.22 6.70
N ALA A 38 8.27 2.19 7.13
CA ALA A 38 9.24 2.90 6.34
C ALA A 38 10.59 2.15 6.27
N ALA A 39 10.64 0.84 6.55
CA ALA A 39 11.76 -0.01 6.12
C ALA A 39 11.59 -0.37 4.63
N GLY A 40 11.45 0.67 3.81
CA GLY A 40 11.00 0.64 2.41
C GLY A 40 10.41 1.97 1.92
N ALA A 41 10.38 3.01 2.78
CA ALA A 41 10.41 4.41 2.32
C ALA A 41 11.87 4.87 2.09
N SER A 42 12.80 3.92 2.05
CA SER A 42 14.12 4.10 1.48
C SER A 42 13.95 3.95 -0.03
N GLN A 43 14.24 5.02 -0.76
CA GLN A 43 14.02 5.21 -2.20
C GLN A 43 12.60 5.71 -2.53
N PRO A 44 12.45 6.76 -3.37
CA PRO A 44 11.17 7.01 -4.00
C PRO A 44 10.76 5.71 -4.69
N ASN A 45 9.67 5.10 -4.24
CA ASN A 45 9.07 3.98 -4.93
C ASN A 45 8.61 4.52 -6.29
N LYS A 46 9.52 4.53 -7.28
CA LYS A 46 9.27 5.05 -8.62
C LYS A 46 8.07 4.31 -9.21
N MET A 47 7.91 3.03 -8.90
CA MET A 47 6.82 2.18 -9.37
C MET A 47 5.38 2.73 -9.17
N PRO A 48 4.89 3.08 -7.96
CA PRO A 48 3.59 3.71 -7.78
C PRO A 48 3.48 5.09 -8.44
N THR A 49 4.57 5.85 -8.53
CA THR A 49 4.60 7.14 -9.27
C THR A 49 4.42 6.91 -10.78
N CYS A 50 5.23 6.02 -11.38
CA CYS A 50 5.11 5.64 -12.80
C CYS A 50 3.72 5.09 -13.13
N ASN A 51 3.12 4.31 -12.22
CA ASN A 51 1.76 3.79 -12.39
C ASN A 51 0.69 4.88 -12.30
N LYS A 52 0.88 5.90 -11.43
CA LYS A 52 0.01 7.07 -11.40
C LYS A 52 0.12 7.86 -12.69
N GLU A 53 1.33 8.13 -13.17
CA GLU A 53 1.56 8.85 -14.42
C GLU A 53 0.98 8.10 -15.63
N ALA A 54 1.16 6.78 -15.70
CA ALA A 54 0.53 5.95 -16.72
C ALA A 54 -1.01 6.10 -16.70
N LYS A 55 -1.63 6.11 -15.52
CA LYS A 55 -3.08 6.30 -15.37
C LYS A 55 -3.53 7.72 -15.74
N THR A 56 -2.81 8.75 -15.32
CA THR A 56 -3.09 10.15 -15.66
C THR A 56 -3.02 10.38 -17.17
N LYS A 57 -2.09 9.70 -17.84
CA LYS A 57 -1.96 9.73 -19.31
C LYS A 57 -2.86 8.70 -20.02
N ASN A 58 -3.70 7.97 -19.30
CA ASN A 58 -4.53 6.87 -19.81
C ASN A 58 -3.74 5.84 -20.67
N LEU A 59 -2.47 5.64 -20.34
CA LEU A 59 -1.62 4.70 -21.07
C LEU A 59 -1.98 3.27 -20.68
N ALA A 60 -2.25 2.46 -21.70
CA ALA A 60 -2.52 1.04 -21.58
C ALA A 60 -1.53 0.23 -22.42
N GLY A 61 -1.58 -1.10 -22.31
CA GLY A 61 -0.76 -1.99 -23.15
C GLY A 61 0.74 -1.65 -23.17
N ASP A 62 1.28 -1.47 -24.37
CA ASP A 62 2.70 -1.24 -24.62
C ASP A 62 3.17 0.17 -24.22
N GLU A 63 2.29 1.18 -24.30
CA GLU A 63 2.61 2.56 -23.92
C GLU A 63 2.88 2.69 -22.43
N ARG A 64 2.08 2.00 -21.60
CA ARG A 64 2.33 1.91 -20.16
C ARG A 64 3.64 1.22 -19.86
N LYS A 65 3.98 0.13 -20.56
CA LYS A 65 5.26 -0.58 -20.36
C LYS A 65 6.43 0.33 -20.70
N THR A 66 6.35 1.08 -21.79
CA THR A 66 7.38 2.04 -22.21
C THR A 66 7.56 3.16 -21.18
N LEU A 67 6.47 3.76 -20.71
CA LEU A 67 6.53 4.77 -19.65
C LEU A 67 7.11 4.19 -18.35
N MET A 68 6.68 2.99 -17.98
CA MET A 68 7.12 2.32 -16.75
C MET A 68 8.60 1.94 -16.82
N LYS A 69 9.10 1.54 -18.00
CA LYS A 69 10.53 1.24 -18.23
C LYS A 69 11.37 2.51 -18.20
N SER A 70 10.91 3.60 -18.83
CA SER A 70 11.58 4.91 -18.78
C SER A 70 11.63 5.50 -17.36
N CYS A 71 10.50 5.44 -16.65
CA CYS A 71 10.35 5.98 -15.30
C CYS A 71 11.09 5.17 -14.21
N LEU A 72 11.38 3.89 -14.47
CA LEU A 72 12.19 3.04 -13.59
C LEU A 72 13.68 2.98 -13.96
N SER A 73 14.08 3.45 -15.15
CA SER A 73 15.47 3.33 -15.62
C SER A 73 16.39 4.48 -15.18
N ASN A 74 15.84 5.56 -14.62
CA ASN A 74 16.61 6.57 -13.89
C ASN A 74 16.59 6.25 -12.40
#